data_AF-A0A6N8YZC6-F1
#
_entry.id   AF-A0A6N8YZC6-F1
#
_cell.length_a   1.000
_cell.length_b   1.000
_cell.length_c   1.000
_cell.angle_alpha   90.00
_cell.angle_beta   90.00
_cell.angle_gamma   90.00
#
_symmetry.space_group_name_H-M   'P 1'
#
loop_
_entity.id
_entity.type
_entity.pdbx_description
1 polymer ?
#
loop_
_entity_poly.entity_id
_entity_poly.type
_entity_poly.pdbx_seq_one_letter_code
_entity_poly.pdbx_strand_id
1 'polypeptide(L)'
;MNEENNLENLPFTEYAAQVAKRGAEQYGKLGIPKLSFEELVASDLTFAQIEADYGEETAINVGIARDPDAPEWTEEDWARARPAIEVEPELVAWSLRRRGKQKAPTKELVSIRLDPDITAHFRAGGPGWQTRLNDTLRRAVFGP
;
A
#
# COMPACT_ATOMS: atom_id res chain seq x y z
N MET A 1 -20.29 -25.00 -34.32
CA MET A 1 -19.24 -23.96 -34.29
C MET A 1 -19.96 -22.70 -33.85
N ASN A 2 -20.03 -22.47 -32.53
CA ASN A 2 -20.82 -21.37 -31.98
C ASN A 2 -19.83 -20.30 -31.54
N GLU A 3 -19.81 -19.20 -32.27
CA GLU A 3 -18.96 -18.01 -32.07
C GLU A 3 -19.34 -17.16 -30.84
N GLU A 4 -20.21 -17.65 -29.96
CA GLU A 4 -20.90 -16.80 -28.98
C GLU A 4 -20.15 -16.48 -27.68
N ASN A 5 -18.94 -16.99 -27.42
CA ASN A 5 -18.25 -16.64 -26.17
C ASN A 5 -16.73 -16.59 -26.32
N ASN A 6 -16.22 -15.57 -27.03
CA ASN A 6 -14.82 -15.16 -26.87
C ASN A 6 -14.75 -13.83 -26.08
N LEU A 7 -15.10 -13.88 -24.79
CA LEU A 7 -14.98 -12.75 -23.86
C LEU A 7 -13.52 -12.43 -23.50
N GLU A 8 -12.59 -13.32 -23.87
CA GLU A 8 -11.19 -13.25 -23.45
C GLU A 8 -10.37 -12.23 -24.25
N ASN A 9 -10.91 -11.69 -25.37
CA ASN A 9 -10.25 -10.70 -26.22
C ASN A 9 -10.92 -9.32 -26.24
N LEU A 10 -11.91 -9.07 -25.36
CA LEU A 10 -12.53 -7.75 -25.28
C LEU A 10 -11.60 -6.78 -24.55
N PRO A 11 -11.54 -5.50 -24.96
CA PRO A 11 -10.89 -4.47 -24.15
C PRO A 11 -11.55 -4.46 -22.76
N PHE A 12 -10.73 -4.30 -21.71
CA PHE A 12 -11.14 -4.45 -20.31
C PHE A 12 -12.41 -3.65 -19.96
N THR A 13 -12.60 -2.47 -20.57
CA THR A 13 -13.79 -1.64 -20.40
C THR A 13 -15.08 -2.28 -20.93
N GLU A 14 -15.04 -2.96 -22.07
CA GLU A 14 -16.19 -3.70 -22.62
C GLU A 14 -16.43 -5.02 -21.89
N TYR A 15 -15.37 -5.71 -21.48
CA TYR A 15 -15.47 -6.87 -20.61
C TYR A 15 -16.14 -6.51 -19.28
N ALA A 16 -15.67 -5.46 -18.60
CA ALA A 16 -16.25 -4.98 -17.35
C ALA A 16 -17.71 -4.54 -17.52
N ALA A 17 -18.05 -3.85 -18.61
CA ALA A 17 -19.44 -3.47 -18.91
C ALA A 17 -20.33 -4.68 -19.18
N GLN A 18 -19.84 -5.71 -19.88
CA GLN A 18 -20.59 -6.95 -20.13
C GLN A 18 -20.76 -7.78 -18.86
N VAL A 19 -19.73 -7.89 -18.02
CA VAL A 19 -19.81 -8.58 -16.72
C VAL A 19 -20.81 -7.88 -15.80
N ALA A 20 -20.77 -6.53 -15.72
CA ALA A 20 -21.73 -5.75 -14.96
C ALA A 20 -23.17 -5.94 -15.47
N LYS A 21 -23.37 -5.94 -16.80
CA LYS A 21 -24.69 -6.17 -17.42
C LYS A 21 -25.21 -7.59 -17.17
N ARG A 22 -24.34 -8.60 -17.28
CA ARG A 22 -24.68 -10.02 -17.04
C ARG A 22 -25.00 -10.28 -15.56
N GLY A 23 -24.26 -9.65 -14.66
CA GLY A 23 -24.56 -9.64 -13.22
C GLY A 23 -25.94 -9.01 -12.95
N ALA A 24 -26.19 -7.81 -13.47
CA ALA A 24 -27.47 -7.12 -13.30
C ALA A 24 -28.67 -7.95 -13.84
N GLU A 25 -28.52 -8.63 -14.98
CA GLU A 25 -29.55 -9.53 -15.52
C GLU A 25 -29.74 -10.81 -14.70
N GLN A 26 -28.67 -11.38 -14.14
CA GLN A 26 -28.73 -12.55 -13.26
C GLN A 26 -29.47 -12.22 -11.94
N TYR A 27 -29.15 -11.07 -11.33
CA TYR A 27 -29.82 -10.61 -10.11
C TYR A 27 -31.28 -10.23 -10.35
N GLY A 28 -31.61 -9.64 -11.51
CA GLY A 28 -32.98 -9.36 -11.92
C GLY A 28 -33.84 -10.63 -12.12
N LYS A 29 -33.24 -11.76 -12.54
CA LYS A 29 -33.94 -13.04 -12.73
C LYS A 29 -34.20 -13.82 -11.43
N LEU A 30 -33.43 -13.56 -10.37
CA LEU A 30 -33.61 -14.20 -9.06
C LEU A 30 -34.67 -13.50 -8.19
N GLY A 31 -35.19 -12.34 -8.63
CA GLY A 31 -36.25 -11.61 -7.91
C GLY A 31 -35.81 -11.04 -6.55
N ILE A 32 -34.50 -11.01 -6.28
CA ILE A 32 -33.93 -10.50 -5.03
C ILE A 32 -33.74 -8.98 -5.19
N PRO A 33 -34.46 -8.13 -4.46
CA PRO A 33 -34.18 -6.70 -4.47
C PRO A 33 -32.80 -6.46 -3.84
N LYS A 34 -31.94 -5.73 -4.55
CA LYS A 34 -30.62 -5.35 -4.03
C LYS A 34 -30.83 -4.35 -2.89
N LEU A 35 -30.38 -4.70 -1.68
CA LEU A 35 -30.44 -3.80 -0.54
C LEU A 35 -29.58 -2.57 -0.82
N SER A 36 -30.10 -1.40 -0.45
CA SER A 36 -29.33 -0.16 -0.38
C SER A 36 -28.25 -0.25 0.70
N PHE A 37 -27.31 0.70 0.69
CA PHE A 37 -26.25 0.75 1.70
C PHE A 37 -26.81 0.84 3.13
N GLU A 38 -27.80 1.71 3.36
CA GLU A 38 -28.43 1.88 4.69
C GLU A 38 -29.11 0.59 5.16
N GLU A 39 -29.81 -0.11 4.25
CA GLU A 39 -30.42 -1.40 4.54
C GLU A 39 -29.37 -2.48 4.80
N LEU A 40 -28.24 -2.46 4.09
CA LEU A 40 -27.12 -3.35 4.35
C LEU A 40 -26.54 -3.07 5.74
N VAL A 41 -26.28 -1.82 6.11
CA VAL A 41 -25.78 -1.44 7.45
C VAL A 41 -26.74 -1.91 8.55
N ALA A 42 -28.05 -1.77 8.36
CA ALA A 42 -29.06 -2.20 9.32
C ALA A 42 -29.38 -3.71 9.31
N SER A 43 -28.89 -4.47 8.33
CA SER A 43 -29.18 -5.90 8.19
C SER A 43 -28.41 -6.77 9.20
N ASP A 44 -28.85 -8.02 9.36
CA ASP A 44 -28.11 -9.05 10.11
C ASP A 44 -27.11 -9.82 9.23
N LEU A 45 -26.87 -9.37 7.98
CA LEU A 45 -25.92 -10.03 7.08
C LEU A 45 -24.50 -9.92 7.62
N THR A 46 -23.78 -11.03 7.55
CA THR A 46 -22.35 -11.08 7.91
C THR A 46 -21.48 -10.46 6.81
N PHE A 47 -20.26 -10.08 7.17
CA PHE A 47 -19.27 -9.57 6.21
C PHE A 47 -19.12 -10.50 5.00
N ALA A 48 -18.96 -11.80 5.22
CA ALA A 48 -18.77 -12.78 4.14
C ALA A 48 -19.99 -12.89 3.21
N GLN A 49 -21.21 -12.71 3.73
CA GLN A 49 -22.43 -12.69 2.91
C GLN A 49 -22.52 -11.40 2.08
N ILE A 50 -22.18 -10.26 2.67
CA ILE A 50 -22.15 -8.98 1.96
C ILE A 50 -21.05 -8.99 0.89
N GLU A 51 -19.88 -9.55 1.19
CA GLU A 51 -18.78 -9.68 0.24
C GLU A 51 -19.15 -10.56 -0.95
N ALA A 52 -19.76 -11.72 -0.70
CA ALA A 52 -20.16 -12.64 -1.76
C ALA A 52 -21.19 -12.02 -2.72
N ASP A 53 -22.14 -11.24 -2.20
CA ASP A 53 -23.28 -10.74 -2.98
C ASP A 53 -23.09 -9.29 -3.49
N TYR A 54 -22.30 -8.47 -2.79
CA TYR A 54 -22.11 -7.03 -3.05
C TYR A 54 -20.64 -6.61 -3.24
N GLY A 55 -19.69 -7.51 -3.01
CA GLY A 55 -18.26 -7.28 -3.18
C GLY A 55 -17.55 -6.79 -1.91
N GLU A 56 -16.24 -6.99 -1.89
CA GLU A 56 -15.32 -6.66 -0.77
C GLU A 56 -15.43 -5.20 -0.32
N GLU A 57 -15.42 -4.26 -1.26
CA GLU A 57 -15.54 -2.82 -0.97
C GLU A 57 -16.84 -2.50 -0.21
N THR A 58 -17.96 -3.12 -0.59
CA THR A 58 -19.24 -2.92 0.10
C THR A 58 -19.18 -3.50 1.51
N ALA A 59 -18.64 -4.71 1.65
CA ALA A 59 -18.52 -5.39 2.94
C ALA A 59 -17.64 -4.59 3.92
N ILE A 60 -16.53 -4.02 3.44
CA ILE A 60 -15.66 -3.13 4.23
C ILE A 60 -16.42 -1.89 4.68
N ASN A 61 -17.06 -1.16 3.77
CA ASN A 61 -17.76 0.08 4.10
C ASN A 61 -18.94 -0.15 5.06
N VAL A 62 -19.68 -1.26 4.90
CA VAL A 62 -20.73 -1.65 5.86
C VAL A 62 -20.13 -2.00 7.23
N GLY A 63 -18.99 -2.70 7.25
CA GLY A 63 -18.27 -3.02 8.47
C GLY A 63 -17.85 -1.76 9.24
N ILE A 64 -17.28 -0.78 8.54
CA ILE A 64 -16.90 0.53 9.12
C ILE A 64 -18.13 1.22 9.70
N ALA A 65 -19.23 1.32 8.94
CA ALA A 65 -20.44 2.02 9.38
C ALA A 65 -21.15 1.36 10.58
N ARG A 66 -20.95 0.05 10.79
CA ARG A 66 -21.50 -0.68 11.94
C ARG A 66 -20.63 -0.59 13.20
N ASP A 67 -19.38 -0.16 13.08
CA ASP A 67 -18.44 -0.14 14.20
C ASP A 67 -18.76 1.02 15.15
N PRO A 68 -19.28 0.76 16.36
CA PRO A 68 -19.60 1.82 17.32
C PRO A 68 -18.35 2.54 17.86
N ASP A 69 -17.16 1.92 17.76
CA ASP A 69 -15.89 2.49 18.22
C ASP A 69 -15.21 3.34 17.13
N ALA A 70 -15.71 3.31 15.89
CA ALA A 70 -15.22 4.08 14.76
C ALA A 70 -16.32 4.94 14.11
N PRO A 71 -17.02 5.81 14.86
CA PRO A 71 -18.03 6.68 14.27
C PRO A 71 -17.40 7.66 13.26
N GLU A 72 -18.18 8.03 12.24
CA GLU A 72 -17.78 9.11 11.34
C GLU A 72 -17.62 10.41 12.13
N TRP A 73 -16.58 11.18 11.78
CA TRP A 73 -16.32 12.46 12.43
C TRP A 73 -17.38 13.48 12.04
N THR A 74 -18.01 14.10 13.04
CA THR A 74 -18.97 15.19 12.82
C THR A 74 -18.26 16.50 12.49
N GLU A 75 -18.97 17.47 11.93
CA GLU A 75 -18.44 18.83 11.70
C GLU A 75 -18.00 19.49 13.01
N GLU A 76 -18.72 19.23 14.11
CA GLU A 76 -18.35 19.71 15.44
C GLU A 76 -17.06 19.06 15.97
N ASP A 77 -16.79 17.79 15.62
CA ASP A 77 -15.53 17.12 15.96
C ASP A 77 -14.37 17.71 15.17
N TRP A 78 -14.57 17.99 13.88
CA TRP A 78 -13.60 18.73 13.06
C TRP A 78 -13.33 20.13 13.61
N ALA A 79 -14.37 20.86 14.01
CA ALA A 79 -14.23 22.19 14.61
C ALA A 79 -13.47 22.17 15.95
N ARG A 80 -13.56 21.06 16.71
CA ARG A 80 -12.80 20.85 17.96
C ARG A 80 -11.42 20.25 17.74
N ALA A 81 -11.08 19.82 16.52
CA ALA A 81 -9.80 19.20 16.23
C ALA A 81 -8.66 20.20 16.49
N ARG A 82 -7.60 19.73 17.15
CA ARG A 82 -6.40 20.52 17.46
C ARG A 82 -5.16 19.84 16.89
N PRO A 83 -4.13 20.61 16.48
CA PRO A 83 -2.87 20.03 16.03
C PRO A 83 -2.26 19.11 17.07
N ALA A 84 -1.73 17.95 16.65
CA ALA A 84 -1.12 16.95 17.53
C ALA A 84 -0.03 17.54 18.43
N ILE A 85 0.73 18.54 17.97
CA ILE A 85 1.79 19.20 18.75
C ILE A 85 1.26 19.93 19.98
N GLU A 86 -0.01 20.34 19.98
CA GLU A 86 -0.62 21.04 21.12
C GLU A 86 -1.27 20.11 22.14
N VAL A 87 -1.66 18.90 21.73
CA VAL A 87 -2.39 17.94 22.57
C VAL A 87 -1.53 16.77 23.02
N GLU A 88 -0.51 16.40 22.24
CA GLU A 88 0.42 15.31 22.50
C GLU A 88 1.87 15.73 22.11
N PRO A 89 2.45 16.72 22.83
CA PRO A 89 3.75 17.27 22.49
C PRO A 89 4.89 16.25 22.64
N GLU A 90 4.79 15.31 23.58
CA GLU A 90 5.85 14.32 23.82
C GLU A 90 5.91 13.26 22.72
N LEU A 91 4.76 12.75 22.28
CA LEU A 91 4.66 11.83 21.15
C LEU A 91 5.13 12.48 19.85
N VAL A 92 4.76 13.73 19.61
CA VAL A 92 5.26 14.48 18.45
C VAL A 92 6.76 14.66 18.54
N ALA A 93 7.29 15.07 19.69
CA ALA A 93 8.73 15.22 19.90
C ALA A 93 9.46 13.89 19.67
N TRP A 94 8.92 12.77 20.16
CA TRP A 94 9.45 11.43 19.94
C TRP A 94 9.41 11.02 18.46
N SER A 95 8.29 11.21 17.77
CA SER A 95 8.10 10.88 16.34
C SER A 95 9.04 11.69 15.43
N LEU A 96 9.33 12.93 15.82
CA LEU A 96 10.29 13.80 15.14
C LEU A 96 11.76 13.45 15.43
N ARG A 97 12.08 12.51 16.34
CA ARG A 97 13.43 11.95 16.54
C ARG A 97 13.86 11.04 15.37
N ARG A 98 13.56 11.43 14.14
CA ARG A 98 14.10 10.79 12.94
C ARG A 98 15.61 10.86 13.00
N ARG A 99 16.29 9.80 12.52
CA ARG A 99 17.74 9.81 12.29
C ARG A 99 18.08 11.11 11.56
N GLY A 100 18.86 11.97 12.22
CA GLY A 100 19.23 13.27 11.65
C GLY A 100 19.85 13.09 10.25
N LYS A 101 19.86 14.18 9.47
CA LYS A 101 20.50 14.19 8.14
C LYS A 101 21.86 13.49 8.23
N GLN A 102 22.12 12.59 7.28
CA GLN A 102 23.37 11.83 7.24
C GLN A 102 24.56 12.79 7.38
N LYS A 103 25.29 12.69 8.50
CA LYS A 103 26.37 13.64 8.86
C LYS A 103 27.59 13.51 7.96
N ALA A 104 27.83 12.33 7.39
CA ALA A 104 28.89 12.10 6.43
C ALA A 104 28.42 12.42 5.00
N PRO A 105 29.29 12.97 4.13
CA PRO A 105 28.98 13.08 2.71
C PRO A 105 28.52 11.73 2.14
N THR A 106 27.48 11.76 1.30
CA THR A 106 27.03 10.56 0.61
C THR A 106 28.16 10.07 -0.30
N LYS A 107 28.48 8.77 -0.23
CA LYS A 107 29.41 8.14 -1.17
C LYS A 107 28.81 8.22 -2.57
N GLU A 108 29.61 8.56 -3.56
CA GLU A 108 29.18 8.54 -4.96
C GLU A 108 29.17 7.09 -5.48
N LEU A 109 28.06 6.67 -6.10
CA LEU A 109 27.99 5.37 -6.75
C LEU A 109 28.55 5.48 -8.17
N VAL A 110 29.78 5.04 -8.35
CA VAL A 110 30.45 5.00 -9.66
C VAL A 110 30.59 3.57 -10.16
N SER A 111 30.43 3.37 -11.47
CA SER A 111 30.69 2.08 -12.13
C SER A 111 32.11 2.07 -12.69
N ILE A 112 33.00 1.29 -12.07
CA ILE A 112 34.40 1.15 -12.48
C ILE A 112 34.73 -0.33 -12.72
N ARG A 113 35.66 -0.60 -13.66
CA ARG A 113 36.23 -1.94 -13.85
C ARG A 113 37.51 -2.05 -13.02
N LEU A 114 37.60 -3.11 -12.22
CA LEU A 114 38.77 -3.45 -11.40
C LEU A 114 39.26 -4.83 -11.82
N ASP A 115 40.56 -5.06 -11.65
CA ASP A 115 41.14 -6.37 -11.94
C ASP A 115 40.53 -7.45 -11.04
N PRO A 116 40.35 -8.69 -11.56
CA PRO A 116 39.67 -9.75 -10.82
C PRO A 116 40.35 -10.10 -9.48
N ASP A 117 41.69 -10.08 -9.44
CA ASP A 117 42.49 -10.37 -8.26
C ASP A 117 42.27 -9.35 -7.12
N ILE A 118 42.15 -8.06 -7.44
CA ILE A 118 41.81 -7.00 -6.49
C ILE A 118 40.44 -7.28 -5.88
N THR A 119 39.42 -7.54 -6.71
CA THR A 119 38.07 -7.81 -6.20
C THR A 119 38.00 -9.09 -5.37
N ALA A 120 38.72 -10.14 -5.78
CA ALA A 120 38.81 -11.39 -5.04
C ALA A 120 39.48 -11.20 -3.66
N HIS A 121 40.59 -10.47 -3.60
CA HIS A 121 41.30 -10.16 -2.36
C HIS A 121 40.38 -9.49 -1.32
N PHE A 122 39.66 -8.42 -1.72
CA PHE A 122 38.81 -7.71 -0.77
C PHE A 122 37.58 -8.54 -0.36
N ARG A 123 36.94 -9.24 -1.32
CA ARG A 123 35.75 -10.08 -1.07
C ARG A 123 36.05 -11.26 -0.13
N ALA A 124 37.25 -11.83 -0.18
CA ALA A 124 37.66 -12.91 0.73
C ALA A 124 37.55 -12.52 2.21
N GLY A 125 37.70 -11.22 2.53
CA GLY A 125 37.51 -10.70 3.89
C GLY A 125 36.05 -10.53 4.34
N GLY A 126 35.06 -11.00 3.57
CA GLY A 126 33.65 -10.99 3.96
C GLY A 126 32.98 -9.61 3.94
N PRO A 127 31.86 -9.43 4.69
CA PRO A 127 31.12 -8.18 4.76
C PRO A 127 32.01 -6.96 5.02
N GLY A 128 31.66 -5.82 4.41
CA GLY A 128 32.45 -4.59 4.50
C GLY A 128 33.65 -4.50 3.54
N TRP A 129 33.82 -5.45 2.61
CA TRP A 129 34.92 -5.44 1.64
C TRP A 129 34.98 -4.16 0.78
N GLN A 130 33.84 -3.61 0.39
CA GLN A 130 33.78 -2.33 -0.35
C GLN A 130 34.29 -1.16 0.49
N THR A 131 34.02 -1.17 1.80
CA THR A 131 34.53 -0.15 2.72
C THR A 131 36.05 -0.24 2.84
N ARG A 132 36.59 -1.46 3.01
CA ARG A 132 38.05 -1.68 3.03
C ARG A 132 38.71 -1.25 1.72
N LEU A 133 38.10 -1.55 0.58
CA LEU A 133 38.58 -1.09 -0.73
C LEU A 133 38.60 0.44 -0.80
N ASN A 134 37.50 1.09 -0.43
CA ASN A 134 37.42 2.55 -0.38
C ASN A 134 38.49 3.16 0.54
N ASP A 135 38.72 2.60 1.73
CA ASP A 135 39.72 3.12 2.67
C ASP A 135 41.15 2.94 2.14
N THR A 136 41.43 1.85 1.43
CA THR A 136 42.71 1.65 0.72
C THR A 136 42.90 2.69 -0.38
N LEU A 137 41.87 2.97 -1.18
CA LEU A 137 41.92 4.03 -2.21
C LEU A 137 42.14 5.41 -1.57
N ARG A 138 41.46 5.69 -0.46
CA ARG A 138 41.65 6.95 0.28
C ARG A 138 43.08 7.11 0.76
N ARG A 139 43.66 6.08 1.38
CA ARG A 139 45.07 6.10 1.81
C ARG A 139 46.04 6.28 0.64
N ALA A 140 45.76 5.65 -0.50
CA ALA A 140 46.60 5.77 -1.69
C ALA A 140 46.58 7.17 -2.32
N VAL A 141 45.43 7.86 -2.29
CA VAL A 141 45.25 9.20 -2.90
C VAL A 141 45.60 10.33 -1.93
N PHE A 142 45.24 10.20 -0.66
CA PHE A 142 45.30 11.30 0.32
C PHE A 142 46.33 11.08 1.44
N GLY A 143 47.03 9.94 1.47
CA GLY A 143 47.94 9.57 2.56
C GLY A 143 47.22 9.04 3.80
N PRO A 144 47.99 8.68 4.85
CA PRO A 144 47.44 8.24 6.14
C PRO A 144 46.66 9.34 6.88
#